data_AF-A0AA36ILK7-F1
#
_entry.id   AF-A0AA36ILK7-F1
#
_cell.length_a   1.000
_cell.length_b   1.000
_cell.length_c   1.000
_cell.angle_alpha   90.00
_cell.angle_beta   90.00
_cell.angle_gamma   90.00
#
_symmetry.space_group_name_H-M   'P 1'
#
loop_
_entity.id
_entity.type
_entity.pdbx_description
1 polymer ?
#
loop_
_entity_poly.entity_id
_entity_poly.type
_entity_poly.pdbx_seq_one_letter_code
_entity_poly.pdbx_strand_id
1 'polypeptide(L)'
;MPGTRDVEFPKSWFEEAFGVQEGRYREMRSDFEAAAGLLICKPTGKMFQAGALRTPTLAELRSQLNTARQEGNGEYYNSGTLKFSNVTSDSLSLHQDPRNAGSVFQVCSLFNCLETVDGYHPEDGITHYCSQATQGSASAIACPAATFFRNYFVHTTGQGAGGRPVDLLEELSNVVQNDKNGYWTVKHGHCLPRVDGSIARLNQRLASDPELEARAREAVQVGVHWETEVSQVAHQVCQVFCGALPVGYLKAVKANEWSTFAKVVLQAAFEATLTVASCLAARRGTRIKVFLTALGAGSLSNRVTWIAGALERALEGFCSEPLDVALVHFAGALPDFDRLEAGRRSTPRLRPVTPTPSLGLSQMRDLDEQPEEDLVAVMRTAFACHDLNGDGVLDRSEFFSMLHKVDDSFFTPHVVDILLKEADADQDGKIYYHEFVRWICQEDEEIVKRVLH
;
A
#
# COMPACT_ATOMS: atom_id res chain seq x y z
N MET A 1 -0.38 7.26 -1.40
CA MET A 1 1.00 7.14 -1.90
C MET A 1 0.97 7.36 -3.40
N PRO A 2 1.72 8.32 -3.94
CA PRO A 2 1.92 8.49 -5.37
C PRO A 2 2.51 7.22 -6.01
N GLY A 3 2.03 6.87 -7.21
CA GLY A 3 2.42 5.64 -7.93
C GLY A 3 3.61 5.80 -8.86
N THR A 4 3.91 7.03 -9.26
CA THR A 4 4.98 7.46 -10.17
C THR A 4 5.67 8.68 -9.58
N ARG A 5 6.98 8.82 -9.81
CA ARG A 5 7.74 10.03 -9.42
C ARG A 5 7.53 11.20 -10.38
N ASP A 6 7.27 10.89 -11.65
CA ASP A 6 6.86 11.88 -12.64
C ASP A 6 5.37 12.16 -12.50
N VAL A 7 5.02 13.45 -12.44
CA VAL A 7 3.65 13.96 -12.21
C VAL A 7 2.77 13.77 -13.46
N GLU A 8 3.35 13.45 -14.62
CA GLU A 8 2.64 13.21 -15.86
C GLU A 8 2.72 11.73 -16.25
N PHE A 9 1.66 10.97 -15.95
CA PHE A 9 1.44 9.74 -16.70
C PHE A 9 1.14 10.08 -18.17
N PRO A 10 1.54 9.24 -19.14
CA PRO A 10 1.14 9.44 -20.51
C PRO A 10 -0.39 9.40 -20.59
N LYS A 11 -1.02 10.53 -20.93
CA LYS A 11 -2.48 10.61 -21.19
C LYS A 11 -2.91 9.63 -22.28
N SER A 12 -1.95 9.15 -23.07
CA SER A 12 -2.03 8.18 -24.16
C SER A 12 -1.53 6.78 -23.80
N TRP A 13 -1.31 6.42 -22.52
CA TRP A 13 -0.67 5.14 -22.16
C TRP A 13 -1.37 3.91 -22.78
N PHE A 14 -2.70 3.97 -22.92
CA PHE A 14 -3.49 2.92 -23.56
C PHE A 14 -3.13 2.81 -25.05
N GLU A 15 -3.10 3.94 -25.76
CA GLU A 15 -2.74 4.00 -27.18
C GLU A 15 -1.29 3.59 -27.42
N GLU A 16 -0.38 3.98 -26.53
CA GLU A 16 1.02 3.56 -26.58
C GLU A 16 1.17 2.04 -26.37
N ALA A 17 0.43 1.47 -25.42
CA ALA A 17 0.46 0.04 -25.13
C ALA A 17 -0.13 -0.78 -26.28
N PHE A 18 -1.33 -0.44 -26.75
CA PHE A 18 -2.10 -1.28 -27.67
C PHE A 18 -2.01 -0.86 -29.14
N GLY A 19 -1.58 0.37 -29.43
CA GLY A 19 -1.58 0.96 -30.78
C GLY A 19 -2.97 1.39 -31.28
N VAL A 20 -3.95 1.50 -30.38
CA VAL A 20 -5.32 1.97 -30.66
C VAL A 20 -5.81 2.81 -29.49
N GLN A 21 -6.67 3.79 -29.75
CA GLN A 21 -7.34 4.54 -28.69
C GLN A 21 -8.42 3.70 -28.01
N GLU A 22 -8.62 3.91 -26.71
CA GLU A 22 -9.70 3.25 -25.99
C GLU A 22 -11.05 3.85 -26.39
N GLY A 23 -11.85 3.07 -27.10
CA GLY A 23 -13.21 3.41 -27.52
C GLY A 23 -14.27 2.97 -26.51
N ARG A 24 -15.50 2.76 -27.00
CA ARG A 24 -16.61 2.30 -26.16
C ARG A 24 -16.37 0.89 -25.66
N TYR A 25 -16.82 0.59 -24.42
CA TYR A 25 -16.56 -0.69 -23.78
C TYR A 25 -16.89 -1.93 -24.64
N ARG A 26 -18.05 -1.92 -25.31
CA ARG A 26 -18.48 -3.05 -26.16
C ARG A 26 -17.65 -3.18 -27.44
N GLU A 27 -17.21 -2.07 -28.00
CA GLU A 27 -16.35 -2.05 -29.20
C GLU A 27 -14.96 -2.57 -28.81
N MET A 28 -14.38 -2.05 -27.73
CA MET A 28 -13.11 -2.53 -27.18
C MET A 28 -13.14 -4.03 -26.84
N ARG A 29 -14.23 -4.50 -26.25
CA ARG A 29 -14.45 -5.93 -25.99
C ARG A 29 -14.40 -6.76 -27.28
N SER A 30 -14.97 -6.26 -28.37
CA SER A 30 -15.05 -6.93 -29.67
C SER A 30 -13.74 -6.85 -30.46
N ASP A 31 -12.98 -5.77 -30.30
CA ASP A 31 -11.71 -5.54 -30.99
C ASP A 31 -10.56 -6.36 -30.41
N PHE A 32 -10.77 -6.97 -29.26
CA PHE A 32 -9.80 -7.85 -28.62
C PHE A 32 -10.30 -9.29 -28.56
N GLU A 33 -9.36 -10.22 -28.43
CA GLU A 33 -9.61 -11.61 -28.10
C GLU A 33 -8.68 -12.03 -26.97
N ALA A 34 -9.18 -12.82 -26.01
CA ALA A 34 -8.34 -13.38 -24.96
C ALA A 34 -8.54 -14.88 -24.85
N ALA A 35 -7.45 -15.63 -24.97
CA ALA A 35 -7.44 -17.09 -24.90
C ALA A 35 -6.09 -17.57 -24.37
N ALA A 36 -6.10 -18.57 -23.49
CA ALA A 36 -4.89 -19.22 -22.98
C ALA A 36 -3.81 -18.26 -22.43
N GLY A 37 -4.22 -17.16 -21.77
CA GLY A 37 -3.31 -16.16 -21.20
C GLY A 37 -2.74 -15.15 -22.20
N LEU A 38 -3.13 -15.25 -23.48
CA LEU A 38 -2.82 -14.26 -24.51
C LEU A 38 -3.99 -13.28 -24.66
N LEU A 39 -3.65 -12.03 -24.97
CA LEU A 39 -4.56 -10.98 -25.39
C LEU A 39 -4.14 -10.53 -26.79
N ILE A 40 -5.07 -10.53 -27.74
CA ILE A 40 -4.83 -10.20 -29.14
C ILE A 40 -5.65 -8.97 -29.49
N CYS A 41 -4.99 -7.90 -29.93
CA CYS A 41 -5.63 -6.71 -30.47
C CYS A 41 -5.88 -6.93 -31.98
N LYS A 42 -7.14 -7.19 -32.37
CA LYS A 42 -7.48 -7.54 -33.77
C LYS A 42 -7.16 -6.40 -34.75
N PRO A 43 -7.43 -5.11 -34.44
CA PRO A 43 -7.11 -4.02 -35.37
C PRO A 43 -5.62 -3.88 -35.70
N THR A 44 -4.73 -4.12 -34.74
CA THR A 44 -3.28 -3.94 -34.93
C THR A 44 -2.54 -5.26 -35.20
N GLY A 45 -3.16 -6.41 -34.91
CA GLY A 45 -2.53 -7.72 -34.95
C GLY A 45 -1.52 -7.96 -33.82
N LYS A 46 -1.36 -7.03 -32.88
CA LYS A 46 -0.43 -7.17 -31.76
C LYS A 46 -0.93 -8.23 -30.78
N MET A 47 0.00 -9.03 -30.27
CA MET A 47 -0.23 -10.08 -29.28
C MET A 47 0.51 -9.76 -28.00
N PHE A 48 -0.14 -10.04 -26.89
CA PHE A 48 0.25 -9.60 -25.56
C PHE A 48 0.11 -10.77 -24.58
N GLN A 49 1.09 -10.97 -23.70
CA GLN A 49 0.95 -11.93 -22.60
C GLN A 49 0.21 -11.26 -21.42
N ALA A 50 -1.11 -11.42 -21.39
CA ALA A 50 -1.91 -11.00 -20.25
C ALA A 50 -1.60 -11.85 -19.02
N GLY A 51 -1.44 -13.17 -19.20
CA GLY A 51 -1.29 -14.13 -18.11
C GLY A 51 -2.62 -14.74 -17.67
N ALA A 52 -2.58 -15.55 -16.61
CA ALA A 52 -3.77 -16.17 -16.04
C ALA A 52 -4.21 -15.47 -14.76
N LEU A 53 -5.47 -15.04 -14.68
CA LEU A 53 -6.08 -14.54 -13.45
C LEU A 53 -6.78 -15.68 -12.67
N ARG A 54 -6.54 -15.73 -11.36
CA ARG A 54 -7.28 -16.55 -10.38
C ARG A 54 -7.59 -15.72 -9.14
N THR A 55 -8.60 -16.15 -8.37
CA THR A 55 -9.03 -15.47 -7.14
C THR A 55 -9.04 -16.42 -5.94
N PRO A 56 -7.89 -17.06 -5.60
CA PRO A 56 -7.84 -18.05 -4.54
C PRO A 56 -8.04 -17.41 -3.16
N THR A 57 -8.61 -18.19 -2.26
CA THR A 57 -8.60 -17.93 -0.81
C THR A 57 -7.19 -18.12 -0.24
N LEU A 58 -6.93 -17.52 0.93
CA LEU A 58 -5.70 -17.78 1.67
C LEU A 58 -5.53 -19.27 2.00
N ALA A 59 -6.60 -19.98 2.34
CA ALA A 59 -6.56 -21.43 2.59
C ALA A 59 -6.08 -22.23 1.36
N GLU A 60 -6.61 -21.92 0.18
CA GLU A 60 -6.19 -22.56 -1.07
C GLU A 60 -4.72 -22.27 -1.38
N LEU A 61 -4.25 -21.04 -1.18
CA LEU A 61 -2.85 -20.68 -1.37
C LEU A 61 -1.93 -21.43 -0.42
N ARG A 62 -2.30 -21.57 0.86
CA ARG A 62 -1.53 -22.37 1.83
C ARG A 62 -1.43 -23.83 1.39
N SER A 63 -2.53 -24.40 0.92
CA SER A 63 -2.55 -25.77 0.38
C SER A 63 -1.60 -25.91 -0.82
N GLN A 64 -1.65 -24.95 -1.76
CA GLN A 64 -0.74 -24.93 -2.91
C GLN A 64 0.74 -24.82 -2.50
N LEU A 65 1.06 -24.03 -1.47
CA LEU A 65 2.43 -23.91 -0.97
C LEU A 65 2.90 -25.21 -0.32
N ASN A 66 2.05 -25.90 0.43
CA ASN A 66 2.39 -27.18 1.01
C ASN A 66 2.72 -28.22 -0.07
N THR A 67 1.93 -28.28 -1.14
CA THR A 67 2.22 -29.13 -2.31
C THR A 67 3.52 -28.71 -2.97
N ALA A 68 3.72 -27.42 -3.25
CA ALA A 68 4.93 -26.93 -3.90
C ALA A 68 6.20 -27.20 -3.09
N ARG A 69 6.14 -27.13 -1.75
CA ARG A 69 7.26 -27.50 -0.85
C ARG A 69 7.60 -28.98 -0.93
N GLN A 70 6.60 -29.86 -1.05
CA GLN A 70 6.80 -31.31 -1.19
C GLN A 70 7.39 -31.68 -2.55
N GLU A 71 7.01 -30.96 -3.60
CA GLU A 71 7.53 -31.14 -4.97
C GLU A 71 8.88 -30.43 -5.19
N GLY A 72 9.24 -29.48 -4.32
CA GLY A 72 10.43 -28.66 -4.41
C GLY A 72 11.72 -29.50 -4.36
N ASN A 73 12.68 -29.13 -5.21
CA ASN A 73 13.99 -29.75 -5.22
C ASN A 73 14.87 -29.25 -4.04
N GLY A 74 16.03 -29.86 -3.83
CA GLY A 74 16.96 -29.44 -2.78
C GLY A 74 17.46 -27.98 -2.92
N GLU A 75 17.35 -27.37 -4.10
CA GLU A 75 17.81 -25.99 -4.37
C GLU A 75 16.91 -24.95 -3.69
N TYR A 76 15.60 -25.21 -3.60
CA TYR A 76 14.67 -24.35 -2.87
C TYR A 76 15.06 -24.20 -1.39
N TYR A 77 15.36 -25.31 -0.70
CA TYR A 77 15.80 -25.27 0.70
C TYR A 77 17.20 -24.66 0.90
N ASN A 78 18.04 -24.71 -0.14
CA ASN A 78 19.36 -24.09 -0.14
C ASN A 78 19.35 -22.61 -0.58
N SER A 79 18.20 -22.09 -1.01
CA SER A 79 18.06 -20.71 -1.50
C SER A 79 18.03 -19.67 -0.36
N GLY A 80 18.22 -20.09 0.89
CA GLY A 80 18.32 -19.21 2.06
C GLY A 80 16.97 -18.76 2.63
N THR A 81 17.02 -17.80 3.56
CA THR A 81 15.87 -17.35 4.35
C THR A 81 15.37 -15.97 3.92
N LEU A 82 14.25 -15.52 4.48
CA LEU A 82 13.64 -14.26 4.10
C LEU A 82 14.56 -13.08 4.45
N LYS A 83 14.65 -12.12 3.53
CA LYS A 83 15.25 -10.80 3.77
C LYS A 83 14.16 -9.75 3.63
N PHE A 84 14.23 -8.70 4.44
CA PHE A 84 13.30 -7.58 4.40
C PHE A 84 14.07 -6.26 4.32
N SER A 85 13.56 -5.32 3.54
CA SER A 85 14.09 -3.96 3.41
C SER A 85 12.99 -2.96 3.09
N ASN A 86 13.16 -1.72 3.51
CA ASN A 86 12.38 -0.59 3.02
C ASN A 86 13.05 0.01 1.78
N VAL A 87 12.29 0.30 0.73
CA VAL A 87 12.82 0.86 -0.52
C VAL A 87 12.01 2.07 -0.92
N THR A 88 12.68 3.20 -1.15
CA THR A 88 12.04 4.37 -1.73
C THR A 88 12.12 4.30 -3.26
N SER A 89 10.98 4.04 -3.92
CA SER A 89 10.86 3.93 -5.37
C SER A 89 9.40 4.10 -5.80
N ASP A 90 9.16 4.19 -7.11
CA ASP A 90 7.82 4.09 -7.69
C ASP A 90 7.55 2.69 -8.27
N SER A 91 6.27 2.30 -8.32
CA SER A 91 5.88 0.94 -8.73
C SER A 91 6.13 0.69 -10.21
N LEU A 92 5.92 1.69 -11.08
CA LEU A 92 6.10 1.53 -12.52
C LEU A 92 7.56 1.21 -12.86
N SER A 93 8.50 2.00 -12.35
CA SER A 93 9.94 1.77 -12.55
C SER A 93 10.39 0.41 -12.02
N LEU A 94 9.87 -0.02 -10.86
CA LEU A 94 10.20 -1.34 -10.31
C LEU A 94 9.71 -2.49 -11.19
N HIS A 95 8.52 -2.36 -11.79
CA HIS A 95 8.03 -3.35 -12.75
C HIS A 95 8.91 -3.37 -14.00
N GLN A 96 9.29 -2.20 -14.52
CA GLN A 96 10.05 -2.06 -15.76
C GLN A 96 11.54 -2.46 -15.63
N ASP A 97 12.09 -2.50 -14.43
CA ASP A 97 13.47 -2.93 -14.21
C ASP A 97 13.66 -4.43 -14.55
N PRO A 98 14.49 -4.78 -15.56
CA PRO A 98 14.71 -6.18 -15.96
C PRO A 98 15.28 -7.06 -14.85
N ARG A 99 15.93 -6.47 -13.84
CA ARG A 99 16.43 -7.20 -12.66
C ARG A 99 15.30 -7.76 -11.80
N ASN A 100 14.07 -7.33 -12.02
CA ASN A 100 12.87 -7.77 -11.31
C ASN A 100 12.02 -8.74 -12.15
N ALA A 101 12.54 -9.26 -13.26
CA ALA A 101 11.91 -10.34 -14.01
C ALA A 101 11.54 -11.52 -13.09
N GLY A 102 10.29 -11.98 -13.22
CA GLY A 102 9.74 -13.09 -12.45
C GLY A 102 9.40 -12.78 -10.99
N SER A 103 9.51 -11.53 -10.55
CA SER A 103 9.16 -11.10 -9.18
C SER A 103 7.64 -11.02 -8.94
N VAL A 104 7.27 -10.83 -7.67
CA VAL A 104 5.87 -10.69 -7.23
C VAL A 104 5.63 -9.28 -6.72
N PHE A 105 4.56 -8.64 -7.19
CA PHE A 105 4.12 -7.31 -6.76
C PHE A 105 2.78 -7.39 -6.04
N GLN A 106 2.72 -6.91 -4.80
CA GLN A 106 1.45 -6.63 -4.13
C GLN A 106 0.87 -5.34 -4.72
N VAL A 107 -0.33 -5.44 -5.25
CA VAL A 107 -1.06 -4.30 -5.82
C VAL A 107 -2.19 -3.93 -4.86
N CYS A 108 -2.18 -2.69 -4.38
CA CYS A 108 -3.30 -2.11 -3.65
C CYS A 108 -4.43 -1.86 -4.65
N SER A 109 -5.38 -2.81 -4.70
CA SER A 109 -6.50 -2.82 -5.64
C SER A 109 -7.81 -2.75 -4.87
N LEU A 110 -8.92 -2.56 -5.56
CA LEU A 110 -10.24 -2.75 -4.97
C LEU A 110 -10.58 -4.25 -4.88
N PHE A 111 -11.65 -4.60 -4.16
CA PHE A 111 -12.07 -6.01 -4.02
C PHE A 111 -12.57 -6.66 -5.32
N ASN A 112 -12.58 -5.93 -6.43
CA ASN A 112 -12.87 -6.44 -7.78
C ASN A 112 -11.62 -6.56 -8.67
N CYS A 113 -10.42 -6.42 -8.10
CA CYS A 113 -9.13 -6.42 -8.82
C CYS A 113 -8.98 -5.29 -9.86
N LEU A 114 -9.67 -4.16 -9.65
CA LEU A 114 -9.55 -2.95 -10.47
C LEU A 114 -9.07 -1.76 -9.64
N GLU A 115 -8.49 -0.77 -10.32
CA GLU A 115 -7.95 0.47 -9.75
C GLU A 115 -8.83 1.67 -10.11
N THR A 116 -10.10 1.41 -10.40
CA THR A 116 -11.11 2.40 -10.75
C THR A 116 -11.34 3.37 -9.60
N VAL A 117 -11.55 4.64 -9.90
CA VAL A 117 -11.81 5.69 -8.90
C VAL A 117 -13.26 6.12 -8.86
N ASP A 118 -13.61 6.88 -7.81
CA ASP A 118 -14.94 7.42 -7.64
C ASP A 118 -15.44 8.15 -8.89
N GLY A 119 -16.66 7.81 -9.31
CA GLY A 119 -17.29 8.38 -10.50
C GLY A 119 -16.95 7.65 -11.80
N TYR A 120 -16.05 6.67 -11.78
CA TYR A 120 -15.78 5.78 -12.90
C TYR A 120 -16.36 4.39 -12.66
N HIS A 121 -16.75 3.75 -13.75
CA HIS A 121 -17.20 2.38 -13.82
C HIS A 121 -16.29 1.58 -14.77
N PRO A 122 -16.26 0.24 -14.69
CA PRO A 122 -15.53 -0.59 -15.66
C PRO A 122 -15.79 -0.23 -17.14
N GLU A 123 -17.01 0.23 -17.44
CA GLU A 123 -17.48 0.67 -18.76
C GLU A 123 -16.82 1.94 -19.27
N ASP A 124 -16.29 2.77 -18.37
CA ASP A 124 -15.55 3.99 -18.71
C ASP A 124 -14.10 3.70 -19.13
N GLY A 125 -13.73 2.42 -19.17
CA GLY A 125 -12.43 1.94 -19.61
C GLY A 125 -11.34 2.09 -18.56
N ILE A 126 -10.09 1.85 -18.95
CA ILE A 126 -8.93 1.84 -18.07
C ILE A 126 -7.98 3.00 -18.32
N THR A 127 -8.13 3.75 -19.43
CA THR A 127 -7.25 4.88 -19.79
C THR A 127 -7.14 5.88 -18.65
N HIS A 128 -8.22 6.14 -17.93
CA HIS A 128 -8.26 7.10 -16.82
C HIS A 128 -7.35 6.73 -15.63
N TYR A 129 -6.80 5.52 -15.56
CA TYR A 129 -5.88 5.12 -14.47
C TYR A 129 -4.64 6.02 -14.41
N CYS A 130 -4.24 6.64 -15.53
CA CYS A 130 -3.16 7.63 -15.58
C CYS A 130 -3.46 8.92 -14.79
N SER A 131 -4.72 9.19 -14.46
CA SER A 131 -5.10 10.37 -13.67
C SER A 131 -4.77 10.22 -12.18
N GLN A 132 -4.37 9.01 -11.77
CA GLN A 132 -4.21 8.65 -10.37
C GLN A 132 -2.75 8.33 -10.10
N ALA A 133 -2.09 9.25 -9.40
CA ALA A 133 -0.82 8.94 -8.76
C ALA A 133 -1.07 7.98 -7.58
N THR A 134 -1.30 6.70 -7.87
CA THR A 134 -1.37 5.63 -6.88
C THR A 134 -0.53 4.44 -7.33
N GLN A 135 0.05 3.72 -6.37
CA GLN A 135 0.82 2.51 -6.68
C GLN A 135 -0.01 1.44 -7.40
N GLY A 136 -1.33 1.39 -7.12
CA GLY A 136 -2.26 0.52 -7.84
C GLY A 136 -2.30 0.87 -9.33
N SER A 137 -2.62 2.12 -9.65
CA SER A 137 -2.70 2.60 -11.04
C SER A 137 -1.39 2.47 -11.80
N ALA A 138 -0.25 2.73 -11.14
CA ALA A 138 1.07 2.51 -11.72
C ALA A 138 1.33 1.03 -12.05
N SER A 139 0.94 0.10 -11.17
CA SER A 139 1.05 -1.34 -11.42
C SER A 139 0.11 -1.79 -12.56
N ALA A 140 -1.07 -1.19 -12.66
CA ALA A 140 -2.01 -1.47 -13.73
C ALA A 140 -1.49 -1.03 -15.10
N ILE A 141 -0.85 0.15 -15.18
CA ILE A 141 -0.23 0.68 -16.40
C ILE A 141 1.06 -0.10 -16.75
N ALA A 142 1.79 -0.58 -15.74
CA ALA A 142 2.95 -1.43 -15.95
C ALA A 142 2.60 -2.75 -16.64
N CYS A 143 1.40 -3.30 -16.41
CA CYS A 143 0.96 -4.57 -16.99
C CYS A 143 -0.36 -4.39 -17.78
N PRO A 144 -0.30 -3.69 -18.93
CA PRO A 144 -1.47 -3.20 -19.64
C PRO A 144 -2.41 -4.32 -20.08
N ALA A 145 -1.85 -5.42 -20.61
CA ALA A 145 -2.62 -6.56 -21.10
C ALA A 145 -3.39 -7.27 -19.98
N ALA A 146 -2.75 -7.45 -18.82
CA ALA A 146 -3.41 -7.99 -17.64
C ALA A 146 -4.54 -7.07 -17.16
N THR A 147 -4.32 -5.76 -17.15
CA THR A 147 -5.32 -4.78 -16.73
C THR A 147 -6.52 -4.78 -17.67
N PHE A 148 -6.28 -4.80 -18.98
CA PHE A 148 -7.34 -4.95 -19.99
C PHE A 148 -8.12 -6.24 -19.76
N PHE A 149 -7.43 -7.36 -19.53
CA PHE A 149 -8.10 -8.63 -19.26
C PHE A 149 -9.01 -8.58 -18.02
N ARG A 150 -8.55 -8.00 -16.91
CA ARG A 150 -9.34 -7.88 -15.67
C ARG A 150 -10.59 -7.03 -15.85
N ASN A 151 -10.52 -5.96 -16.66
CA ASN A 151 -11.66 -5.10 -16.92
C ASN A 151 -12.65 -5.75 -17.92
N TYR A 152 -12.13 -6.22 -19.06
CA TYR A 152 -12.94 -6.60 -20.21
C TYR A 152 -13.25 -8.09 -20.32
N PHE A 153 -12.40 -9.00 -19.82
CA PHE A 153 -12.48 -10.44 -20.14
C PHE A 153 -12.73 -11.37 -18.95
N VAL A 154 -12.60 -10.89 -17.71
CA VAL A 154 -12.83 -11.75 -16.53
C VAL A 154 -14.24 -12.37 -16.56
N HIS A 155 -14.35 -13.63 -16.13
CA HIS A 155 -15.60 -14.42 -16.24
C HIS A 155 -16.22 -14.41 -17.64
N THR A 156 -15.40 -14.32 -18.69
CA THR A 156 -15.75 -14.20 -20.12
C THR A 156 -16.55 -12.97 -20.54
N THR A 157 -17.22 -12.29 -19.61
CA THR A 157 -18.10 -11.15 -19.87
C THR A 157 -17.49 -9.80 -19.49
N GLY A 158 -16.40 -9.81 -18.71
CA GLY A 158 -15.81 -8.61 -18.13
C GLY A 158 -16.58 -8.12 -16.90
N GLN A 159 -16.22 -6.94 -16.40
CA GLN A 159 -16.79 -6.38 -15.16
C GLN A 159 -17.77 -5.22 -15.38
N GLY A 160 -17.97 -4.78 -16.63
CA GLY A 160 -19.01 -3.80 -16.96
C GLY A 160 -20.44 -4.39 -16.93
N ALA A 161 -21.42 -3.57 -17.29
CA ALA A 161 -22.84 -3.88 -17.25
C ALA A 161 -23.17 -5.19 -17.98
N GLY A 162 -23.78 -6.12 -17.24
CA GLY A 162 -24.16 -7.46 -17.72
C GLY A 162 -23.14 -8.55 -17.43
N GLY A 163 -21.95 -8.21 -16.92
CA GLY A 163 -20.98 -9.16 -16.37
C GLY A 163 -21.22 -9.47 -14.89
N ARG A 164 -20.51 -10.49 -14.38
CA ARG A 164 -20.41 -10.76 -12.93
C ARG A 164 -19.13 -10.08 -12.40
N PRO A 165 -19.24 -9.05 -11.55
CA PRO A 165 -18.06 -8.44 -10.94
C PRO A 165 -17.30 -9.45 -10.08
N VAL A 166 -15.98 -9.29 -10.02
CA VAL A 166 -15.16 -10.00 -9.04
C VAL A 166 -15.47 -9.45 -7.65
N ASP A 167 -15.60 -10.34 -6.67
CA ASP A 167 -15.72 -9.99 -5.24
C ASP A 167 -14.74 -10.84 -4.42
N LEU A 168 -13.63 -10.24 -4.01
CA LEU A 168 -12.59 -10.88 -3.21
C LEU A 168 -13.00 -11.09 -1.73
N LEU A 169 -14.21 -10.69 -1.34
CA LEU A 169 -14.80 -10.96 -0.03
C LEU A 169 -15.91 -12.02 -0.11
N GLU A 170 -16.17 -12.64 -1.26
CA GLU A 170 -17.27 -13.60 -1.46
C GLU A 170 -17.18 -14.77 -0.47
N GLU A 171 -16.02 -15.43 -0.37
CA GLU A 171 -15.87 -16.56 0.56
C GLU A 171 -15.89 -16.13 2.03
N LEU A 172 -15.32 -14.97 2.36
CA LEU A 172 -15.44 -14.41 3.70
C LEU A 172 -16.90 -14.11 4.06
N SER A 173 -17.68 -13.58 3.11
CA SER A 173 -19.11 -13.30 3.22
C SER A 173 -19.87 -14.55 3.64
N ASN A 174 -19.54 -15.70 3.03
CA ASN A 174 -20.10 -17.00 3.39
C ASN A 174 -19.74 -17.41 4.82
N VAL A 175 -18.46 -17.31 5.20
CA VAL A 175 -17.97 -17.73 6.53
C VAL A 175 -18.66 -16.96 7.66
N VAL A 176 -18.82 -15.65 7.51
CA VAL A 176 -19.49 -14.82 8.53
C VAL A 176 -21.00 -14.76 8.36
N GLN A 177 -21.55 -15.43 7.35
CA GLN A 177 -22.97 -15.44 7.01
C GLN A 177 -23.51 -14.01 6.78
N ASN A 178 -22.80 -13.22 5.99
CA ASN A 178 -23.12 -11.82 5.73
C ASN A 178 -24.51 -11.63 5.09
N ASP A 179 -24.98 -12.58 4.27
CA ASP A 179 -26.34 -12.51 3.70
C ASP A 179 -27.44 -12.56 4.76
N LYS A 180 -27.21 -13.30 5.85
CA LYS A 180 -28.15 -13.39 6.98
C LYS A 180 -28.01 -12.22 7.95
N ASN A 181 -26.78 -11.78 8.19
CA ASN A 181 -26.47 -10.80 9.23
C ASN A 181 -26.44 -9.34 8.73
N GLY A 182 -26.36 -9.15 7.41
CA GLY A 182 -26.37 -7.86 6.76
C GLY A 182 -25.24 -6.94 7.20
N TYR A 183 -23.99 -7.39 7.15
CA TYR A 183 -22.84 -6.59 7.59
C TYR A 183 -22.40 -5.59 6.51
N TRP A 184 -22.02 -6.06 5.33
CA TRP A 184 -21.55 -5.20 4.24
C TRP A 184 -22.12 -5.62 2.89
N THR A 185 -21.96 -4.73 1.91
CA THR A 185 -22.14 -5.00 0.49
C THR A 185 -20.91 -4.50 -0.26
N VAL A 186 -20.51 -5.20 -1.32
CA VAL A 186 -19.44 -4.72 -2.20
C VAL A 186 -20.08 -3.99 -3.37
N LYS A 187 -19.76 -2.70 -3.52
CA LYS A 187 -20.24 -1.85 -4.62
C LYS A 187 -19.05 -1.24 -5.34
N HIS A 188 -18.94 -1.49 -6.64
CA HIS A 188 -17.81 -1.06 -7.48
C HIS A 188 -16.44 -1.42 -6.85
N GLY A 189 -16.34 -2.58 -6.21
CA GLY A 189 -15.10 -3.02 -5.53
C GLY A 189 -14.87 -2.44 -4.13
N HIS A 190 -15.73 -1.55 -3.62
CA HIS A 190 -15.65 -1.03 -2.26
C HIS A 190 -16.53 -1.84 -1.30
N CYS A 191 -15.97 -2.23 -0.15
CA CYS A 191 -16.71 -2.83 0.95
C CYS A 191 -17.42 -1.75 1.78
N LEU A 192 -18.75 -1.64 1.62
CA LEU A 192 -19.58 -0.61 2.25
C LEU A 192 -20.51 -1.21 3.32
N PRO A 193 -20.69 -0.56 4.48
CA PRO A 193 -21.66 -0.99 5.48
C PRO A 193 -23.07 -1.04 4.88
N ARG A 194 -23.85 -2.08 5.20
CA ARG A 194 -25.26 -2.14 4.76
C ARG A 194 -26.16 -1.19 5.54
N VAL A 195 -25.91 -1.09 6.85
CA VAL A 195 -26.66 -0.25 7.80
C VAL A 195 -25.72 0.25 8.90
N ASP A 196 -26.13 1.28 9.62
CA ASP A 196 -25.34 1.81 10.74
C ASP A 196 -25.07 0.73 11.81
N GLY A 197 -23.86 0.76 12.36
CA GLY A 197 -23.38 -0.20 13.36
C GLY A 197 -23.19 -1.64 12.86
N SER A 198 -23.46 -1.94 11.58
CA SER A 198 -23.28 -3.29 11.01
C SER A 198 -21.84 -3.79 11.09
N ILE A 199 -20.88 -2.92 10.78
CA ILE A 199 -19.45 -3.20 10.87
C ILE A 199 -19.02 -3.37 12.33
N ALA A 200 -19.52 -2.54 13.25
CA ALA A 200 -19.25 -2.70 14.68
C ALA A 200 -19.71 -4.08 15.21
N ARG A 201 -20.89 -4.56 14.78
CA ARG A 201 -21.39 -5.91 15.13
C ARG A 201 -20.48 -7.01 14.60
N LEU A 202 -20.05 -6.91 13.34
CA LEU A 202 -19.11 -7.87 12.75
C LEU A 202 -17.79 -7.87 13.52
N ASN A 203 -17.26 -6.69 13.80
CA ASN A 203 -16.00 -6.51 14.52
C ASN A 203 -16.05 -7.12 15.92
N GLN A 204 -17.14 -6.90 16.66
CA GLN A 204 -17.35 -7.52 17.96
C GLN A 204 -17.41 -9.05 17.85
N ARG A 205 -18.15 -9.57 16.87
CA ARG A 205 -18.30 -11.02 16.66
C ARG A 205 -16.96 -11.69 16.36
N LEU A 206 -16.18 -11.13 15.44
CA LEU A 206 -14.82 -11.61 15.14
C LEU A 206 -13.89 -11.49 16.35
N ALA A 207 -14.01 -10.44 17.16
CA ALA A 207 -13.18 -10.27 18.35
C ALA A 207 -13.53 -11.26 19.48
N SER A 208 -14.81 -11.66 19.59
CA SER A 208 -15.28 -12.60 20.61
C SER A 208 -15.13 -14.07 20.24
N ASP A 209 -14.87 -14.39 18.96
CA ASP A 209 -14.83 -15.74 18.44
C ASP A 209 -13.53 -15.95 17.61
N PRO A 210 -12.42 -16.35 18.28
CA PRO A 210 -11.13 -16.56 17.62
C PRO A 210 -11.16 -17.64 16.53
N GLU A 211 -12.03 -18.65 16.65
CA GLU A 211 -12.16 -19.69 15.63
C GLU A 211 -12.84 -19.14 14.37
N LEU A 212 -13.88 -18.32 14.52
CA LEU A 212 -14.48 -17.61 13.40
C LEU A 212 -13.51 -16.61 12.78
N GLU A 213 -12.74 -15.87 13.58
CA GLU A 213 -11.69 -14.97 13.08
C GLU A 213 -10.67 -15.70 12.20
N ALA A 214 -10.18 -16.86 12.66
CA ALA A 214 -9.21 -17.64 11.92
C ALA A 214 -9.80 -18.15 10.60
N ARG A 215 -11.02 -18.69 10.61
CA ARG A 215 -11.73 -19.13 9.39
C ARG A 215 -12.03 -17.96 8.45
N ALA A 216 -12.38 -16.80 9.00
CA ALA A 216 -12.60 -15.58 8.22
C ALA A 216 -11.31 -15.17 7.49
N ARG A 217 -10.17 -15.13 8.19
CA ARG A 217 -8.86 -14.83 7.59
C ARG A 217 -8.48 -15.81 6.49
N GLU A 218 -8.75 -17.10 6.70
CA GLU A 218 -8.50 -18.15 5.70
C GLU A 218 -9.36 -18.03 4.44
N ALA A 219 -10.56 -17.46 4.56
CA ALA A 219 -11.51 -17.28 3.48
C ALA A 219 -11.35 -15.95 2.70
N VAL A 220 -10.47 -15.04 3.13
CA VAL A 220 -10.17 -13.84 2.34
C VAL A 220 -9.52 -14.27 1.02
N GLN A 221 -10.00 -13.73 -0.10
CA GLN A 221 -9.46 -13.98 -1.42
C GLN A 221 -8.54 -12.84 -1.86
N VAL A 222 -7.59 -13.16 -2.73
CA VAL A 222 -6.78 -12.19 -3.46
C VAL A 222 -6.85 -12.47 -4.95
N GLY A 223 -6.73 -11.46 -5.80
CA GLY A 223 -6.51 -11.68 -7.22
C GLY A 223 -5.06 -12.03 -7.47
N VAL A 224 -4.76 -13.09 -8.21
CA VAL A 224 -3.40 -13.42 -8.64
C VAL A 224 -3.37 -13.49 -10.15
N HIS A 225 -2.61 -12.59 -10.77
CA HIS A 225 -2.33 -12.62 -12.19
C HIS A 225 -0.91 -13.12 -12.41
N TRP A 226 -0.81 -14.32 -12.97
CA TRP A 226 0.44 -15.03 -13.19
C TRP A 226 1.05 -14.64 -14.53
N GLU A 227 2.36 -14.41 -14.55
CA GLU A 227 3.17 -14.29 -15.78
C GLU A 227 2.65 -13.21 -16.75
N THR A 228 2.28 -12.05 -16.20
CA THR A 228 1.87 -10.92 -17.01
C THR A 228 3.10 -10.19 -17.55
N GLU A 229 3.08 -9.84 -18.84
CA GLU A 229 4.15 -9.02 -19.41
C GLU A 229 4.12 -7.58 -18.87
N VAL A 230 5.31 -6.99 -18.81
CA VAL A 230 5.49 -5.59 -18.43
C VAL A 230 5.59 -4.73 -19.70
N SER A 231 4.92 -3.58 -19.70
CA SER A 231 4.97 -2.63 -20.82
C SER A 231 6.39 -2.10 -21.05
N GLN A 232 6.72 -1.91 -22.33
CA GLN A 232 7.99 -1.34 -22.81
C GLN A 232 9.26 -2.19 -22.56
N VAL A 233 9.15 -3.36 -21.93
CA VAL A 233 10.30 -4.22 -21.60
C VAL A 233 9.99 -5.71 -21.84
N ALA A 234 11.03 -6.53 -22.02
CA ALA A 234 10.90 -7.94 -22.40
C ALA A 234 10.99 -8.90 -21.20
N HIS A 235 10.13 -8.72 -20.20
CA HIS A 235 9.99 -9.68 -19.10
C HIS A 235 8.57 -9.70 -18.53
N GLN A 236 8.34 -10.66 -17.63
CA GLN A 236 7.06 -10.89 -16.98
C GLN A 236 7.20 -10.82 -15.47
N VAL A 237 6.10 -10.50 -14.80
CA VAL A 237 5.98 -10.47 -13.34
C VAL A 237 4.70 -11.17 -12.90
N CYS A 238 4.52 -11.36 -11.60
CA CYS A 238 3.27 -11.76 -11.01
C CYS A 238 2.69 -10.62 -10.18
N GLN A 239 1.41 -10.32 -10.35
CA GLN A 239 0.70 -9.30 -9.57
C GLN A 239 -0.32 -9.96 -8.64
N VAL A 240 -0.30 -9.58 -7.37
CA VAL A 240 -1.24 -10.02 -6.33
C VAL A 240 -2.10 -8.82 -5.93
N PHE A 241 -3.35 -8.80 -6.39
CA PHE A 241 -4.34 -7.77 -6.15
C PHE A 241 -5.01 -8.00 -4.80
N CYS A 242 -4.75 -7.08 -3.86
CA CYS A 242 -5.28 -7.14 -2.51
C CYS A 242 -6.20 -5.94 -2.26
N GLY A 243 -7.42 -6.23 -1.80
CA GLY A 243 -8.36 -5.21 -1.30
C GLY A 243 -8.04 -4.79 0.13
N ALA A 244 -8.37 -3.54 0.45
CA ALA A 244 -8.33 -3.02 1.82
C ALA A 244 -9.64 -2.30 2.17
N LEU A 245 -9.98 -2.29 3.46
CA LEU A 245 -11.24 -1.70 3.92
C LEU A 245 -11.18 -0.16 3.88
N PRO A 246 -12.27 0.52 3.47
CA PRO A 246 -12.30 1.97 3.30
C PRO A 246 -12.56 2.72 4.62
N VAL A 247 -11.64 2.59 5.58
CA VAL A 247 -11.77 3.08 6.96
C VAL A 247 -11.92 4.61 7.02
N GLY A 248 -11.07 5.36 6.31
CA GLY A 248 -11.10 6.84 6.30
C GLY A 248 -12.12 7.44 5.35
N TYR A 249 -12.56 6.66 4.37
CA TYR A 249 -13.51 7.10 3.36
C TYR A 249 -14.92 7.26 3.93
N LEU A 250 -15.28 6.42 4.92
CA LEU A 250 -16.62 6.35 5.48
C LEU A 250 -16.69 7.04 6.85
N LYS A 251 -16.87 8.37 6.84
CA LYS A 251 -16.96 9.20 8.06
C LYS A 251 -18.04 8.74 9.07
N ALA A 252 -19.06 8.02 8.61
CA ALA A 252 -20.14 7.51 9.45
C ALA A 252 -19.72 6.32 10.36
N VAL A 253 -18.62 5.64 10.06
CA VAL A 253 -18.15 4.48 10.83
C VAL A 253 -16.82 4.81 11.48
N LYS A 254 -16.75 4.73 12.81
CA LYS A 254 -15.52 5.06 13.55
C LYS A 254 -14.43 4.05 13.20
N ALA A 255 -13.18 4.50 13.08
CA ALA A 255 -12.05 3.63 12.76
C ALA A 255 -11.99 2.38 13.66
N ASN A 256 -12.19 2.52 14.98
CA ASN A 256 -12.12 1.39 15.90
C ASN A 256 -13.18 0.30 15.65
N GLU A 257 -14.31 0.65 15.03
CA GLU A 257 -15.33 -0.32 14.64
C GLU A 257 -14.88 -1.22 13.49
N TRP A 258 -13.84 -0.83 12.75
CA TRP A 258 -13.22 -1.65 11.71
C TRP A 258 -12.08 -2.55 12.22
N SER A 259 -11.55 -2.31 13.41
CA SER A 259 -10.22 -2.79 13.84
C SER A 259 -9.95 -4.28 13.55
N THR A 260 -10.78 -5.18 14.04
CA THR A 260 -10.61 -6.63 13.88
C THR A 260 -10.84 -7.05 12.43
N PHE A 261 -11.88 -6.52 11.77
CA PHE A 261 -12.18 -6.85 10.38
C PHE A 261 -11.06 -6.37 9.43
N ALA A 262 -10.55 -5.15 9.62
CA ALA A 262 -9.42 -4.61 8.87
C ALA A 262 -8.15 -5.45 9.08
N LYS A 263 -7.85 -5.85 10.31
CA LYS A 263 -6.72 -6.73 10.62
C LYS A 263 -6.84 -8.09 9.94
N VAL A 264 -8.03 -8.71 9.94
CA VAL A 264 -8.29 -9.98 9.23
C VAL A 264 -7.92 -9.86 7.75
N VAL A 265 -8.44 -8.81 7.08
CA VAL A 265 -8.19 -8.58 5.64
C VAL A 265 -6.72 -8.28 5.37
N LEU A 266 -6.10 -7.39 6.15
CA LEU A 266 -4.68 -7.02 5.99
C LEU A 266 -3.74 -8.21 6.22
N GLN A 267 -3.98 -9.00 7.27
CA GLN A 267 -3.19 -10.18 7.58
C GLN A 267 -3.28 -11.21 6.45
N ALA A 268 -4.50 -11.48 5.96
CA ALA A 268 -4.67 -12.40 4.85
C ALA A 268 -4.00 -11.91 3.57
N ALA A 269 -4.10 -10.62 3.26
CA ALA A 269 -3.50 -10.04 2.06
C ALA A 269 -1.96 -10.15 2.04
N PHE A 270 -1.28 -9.77 3.14
CA PHE A 270 0.19 -9.92 3.22
C PHE A 270 0.61 -11.39 3.19
N GLU A 271 -0.08 -12.24 3.94
CA GLU A 271 0.22 -13.67 3.97
C GLU A 271 0.01 -14.32 2.60
N ALA A 272 -1.07 -14.00 1.90
CA ALA A 272 -1.37 -14.50 0.57
C ALA A 272 -0.30 -14.08 -0.44
N THR A 273 0.17 -12.83 -0.41
CA THR A 273 1.25 -12.37 -1.30
C THR A 273 2.55 -13.14 -1.05
N LEU A 274 2.97 -13.33 0.21
CA LEU A 274 4.16 -14.12 0.52
C LEU A 274 3.99 -15.60 0.20
N THR A 275 2.77 -16.13 0.31
CA THR A 275 2.43 -17.51 -0.08
C THR A 275 2.59 -17.69 -1.58
N VAL A 276 2.07 -16.78 -2.40
CA VAL A 276 2.25 -16.77 -3.86
C VAL A 276 3.74 -16.74 -4.24
N ALA A 277 4.52 -15.87 -3.61
CA ALA A 277 5.95 -15.79 -3.86
C ALA A 277 6.70 -17.07 -3.46
N SER A 278 6.33 -17.67 -2.33
CA SER A 278 6.92 -18.93 -1.85
C SER A 278 6.57 -20.10 -2.77
N CYS A 279 5.35 -20.15 -3.31
CA CYS A 279 4.97 -21.12 -4.35
C CYS A 279 5.86 -20.99 -5.60
N LEU A 280 6.12 -19.76 -6.06
CA LEU A 280 7.03 -19.53 -7.19
C LEU A 280 8.47 -19.93 -6.84
N ALA A 281 8.93 -19.63 -5.64
CA ALA A 281 10.27 -19.97 -5.20
C ALA A 281 10.48 -21.49 -5.14
N ALA A 282 9.51 -22.22 -4.58
CA ALA A 282 9.53 -23.68 -4.51
C ALA A 282 9.52 -24.33 -5.89
N ARG A 283 8.64 -23.87 -6.79
CA ARG A 283 8.55 -24.41 -8.17
C ARG A 283 9.78 -24.12 -9.02
N ARG A 284 10.43 -22.98 -8.80
CA ARG A 284 11.59 -22.54 -9.61
C ARG A 284 12.94 -22.89 -8.99
N GLY A 285 12.97 -23.40 -7.75
CA GLY A 285 14.21 -23.70 -7.03
C GLY A 285 15.09 -22.47 -6.77
N THR A 286 14.52 -21.27 -6.73
CA THR A 286 15.28 -20.02 -6.61
C THR A 286 14.60 -19.00 -5.70
N ARG A 287 15.37 -18.00 -5.25
CA ARG A 287 14.83 -16.89 -4.48
C ARG A 287 13.90 -16.03 -5.33
N ILE A 288 12.84 -15.51 -4.70
CA ILE A 288 11.87 -14.62 -5.35
C ILE A 288 11.88 -13.25 -4.68
N LYS A 289 12.01 -12.21 -5.50
CA LYS A 289 11.80 -10.83 -5.06
C LYS A 289 10.32 -10.55 -4.89
N VAL A 290 9.96 -9.87 -3.81
CA VAL A 290 8.58 -9.49 -3.50
C VAL A 290 8.53 -8.01 -3.19
N PHE A 291 7.72 -7.26 -3.92
CA PHE A 291 7.48 -5.84 -3.66
C PHE A 291 6.11 -5.69 -3.00
N LEU A 292 6.12 -5.26 -1.74
CA LEU A 292 4.93 -4.99 -0.94
C LEU A 292 4.62 -3.50 -0.94
N THR A 293 3.37 -3.17 -0.63
CA THR A 293 2.90 -1.81 -0.41
C THR A 293 2.32 -1.68 0.99
N ALA A 294 2.25 -0.47 1.56
CA ALA A 294 1.52 -0.24 2.80
C ALA A 294 0.00 -0.28 2.51
N LEU A 295 -0.51 -1.50 2.33
CA LEU A 295 -1.86 -1.79 1.89
C LEU A 295 -2.91 -1.11 2.78
N GLY A 296 -3.81 -0.35 2.17
CA GLY A 296 -4.88 0.36 2.91
C GLY A 296 -4.45 1.67 3.57
N ALA A 297 -3.18 2.08 3.47
CA ALA A 297 -2.75 3.43 3.87
C ALA A 297 -3.29 4.51 2.90
N GLY A 298 -2.99 5.79 3.18
CA GLY A 298 -3.41 6.89 2.33
C GLY A 298 -4.93 7.09 2.35
N SER A 299 -5.58 7.06 1.18
CA SER A 299 -7.01 7.40 1.02
C SER A 299 -7.98 6.46 1.74
N LEU A 300 -7.57 5.21 2.03
CA LEU A 300 -8.38 4.26 2.79
C LEU A 300 -8.17 4.39 4.31
N SER A 301 -7.16 5.15 4.75
CA SER A 301 -6.82 5.48 6.15
C SER A 301 -6.88 4.32 7.15
N ASN A 302 -6.42 3.13 6.76
CA ASN A 302 -6.14 2.08 7.74
C ASN A 302 -5.01 2.54 8.66
N ARG A 303 -5.13 2.24 9.96
CA ARG A 303 -4.10 2.64 10.93
C ARG A 303 -2.77 1.98 10.57
N VAL A 304 -1.69 2.77 10.55
CA VAL A 304 -0.33 2.28 10.26
C VAL A 304 0.04 1.10 11.16
N THR A 305 -0.36 1.14 12.44
CA THR A 305 -0.11 0.05 13.40
C THR A 305 -0.81 -1.26 13.03
N TRP A 306 -1.95 -1.23 12.32
CA TRP A 306 -2.61 -2.44 11.84
C TRP A 306 -1.88 -3.03 10.63
N ILE A 307 -1.43 -2.17 9.73
CA ILE A 307 -0.67 -2.55 8.54
C ILE A 307 0.68 -3.15 8.96
N ALA A 308 1.43 -2.43 9.80
CA ALA A 308 2.73 -2.88 10.31
C ALA A 308 2.61 -4.19 11.10
N GLY A 309 1.59 -4.32 11.97
CA GLY A 309 1.36 -5.56 12.71
C GLY A 309 0.97 -6.76 11.81
N ALA A 310 0.18 -6.53 10.77
CA ALA A 310 -0.15 -7.57 9.79
C ALA A 310 1.08 -8.00 8.97
N LEU A 311 1.91 -7.02 8.59
CA LEU A 311 3.15 -7.25 7.87
C LEU A 311 4.17 -8.01 8.73
N GLU A 312 4.42 -7.59 9.98
CA GLU A 312 5.32 -8.29 10.92
C GLU A 312 4.92 -9.76 11.05
N ARG A 313 3.63 -10.03 11.31
CA ARG A 313 3.11 -11.41 11.41
C ARG A 313 3.41 -12.23 10.15
N ALA A 314 3.22 -11.65 8.97
CA ALA A 314 3.50 -12.33 7.72
C ALA A 314 5.01 -12.58 7.55
N LEU A 315 5.86 -11.60 7.84
CA LEU A 315 7.33 -11.75 7.76
C LEU A 315 7.89 -12.77 8.78
N GLU A 316 7.29 -12.89 9.96
CA GLU A 316 7.60 -13.94 10.94
C GLU A 316 7.20 -15.32 10.42
N GLY A 317 5.96 -15.47 9.93
CA GLY A 317 5.46 -16.74 9.40
C GLY A 317 6.22 -17.26 8.19
N PHE A 318 6.88 -16.37 7.45
CA PHE A 318 7.63 -16.68 6.24
C PHE A 318 9.15 -16.53 6.43
N CYS A 319 9.64 -16.43 7.67
CA CYS A 319 11.07 -16.17 7.94
C CYS A 319 12.02 -17.20 7.32
N SER A 320 11.60 -18.46 7.16
CA SER A 320 12.40 -19.53 6.54
C SER A 320 12.33 -19.58 5.02
N GLU A 321 11.47 -18.78 4.39
CA GLU A 321 11.24 -18.83 2.95
C GLU A 321 12.33 -18.06 2.18
N PRO A 322 12.73 -18.52 0.98
CA PRO A 322 13.77 -17.88 0.18
C PRO A 322 13.26 -16.62 -0.55
N LEU A 323 12.83 -15.60 0.20
CA LEU A 323 12.23 -14.38 -0.33
C LEU A 323 13.08 -13.14 -0.06
N ASP A 324 13.22 -12.28 -1.07
CA ASP A 324 13.77 -10.93 -0.93
C ASP A 324 12.62 -9.92 -0.95
N VAL A 325 12.11 -9.58 0.24
CA VAL A 325 10.94 -8.75 0.42
C VAL A 325 11.34 -7.28 0.57
N ALA A 326 10.72 -6.41 -0.22
CA ALA A 326 10.88 -4.97 -0.16
C ALA A 326 9.52 -4.30 0.09
N LEU A 327 9.42 -3.47 1.12
CA LEU A 327 8.27 -2.58 1.29
C LEU A 327 8.55 -1.26 0.56
N VAL A 328 7.72 -0.95 -0.44
CA VAL A 328 7.92 0.19 -1.33
C VAL A 328 7.25 1.45 -0.78
N HIS A 329 8.06 2.48 -0.58
CA HIS A 329 7.67 3.81 -0.14
C HIS A 329 7.86 4.82 -1.26
N PHE A 330 6.98 5.82 -1.34
CA PHE A 330 7.15 6.87 -2.33
C PHE A 330 8.25 7.88 -1.96
N ALA A 331 8.26 8.33 -0.69
CA ALA A 331 9.20 9.33 -0.18
C ALA A 331 10.14 8.75 0.89
N GLY A 332 9.59 8.32 2.03
CA GLY A 332 10.34 7.72 3.12
C GLY A 332 9.51 6.71 3.89
N ALA A 333 10.19 5.79 4.56
CA ALA A 333 9.56 4.85 5.47
C ALA A 333 9.07 5.58 6.73
N LEU A 334 7.90 5.19 7.23
CA LEU A 334 7.43 5.62 8.54
C LEU A 334 8.18 4.83 9.64
N PRO A 335 8.30 5.38 10.87
CA PRO A 335 9.03 4.72 11.96
C PRO A 335 8.57 3.28 12.26
N ASP A 336 7.28 3.00 12.13
CA ASP A 336 6.73 1.64 12.28
C ASP A 336 7.32 0.65 11.28
N PHE A 337 7.58 1.08 10.04
CA PHE A 337 8.16 0.24 8.98
C PHE A 337 9.68 0.12 9.08
N ASP A 338 10.37 1.17 9.56
CA ASP A 338 11.82 1.10 9.86
C ASP A 338 12.12 0.06 10.94
N ARG A 339 11.25 -0.05 11.95
CA ARG A 339 11.37 -1.06 13.02
C ARG A 339 11.34 -2.49 12.49
N LEU A 340 10.50 -2.77 11.49
CA LEU A 340 10.41 -4.09 10.86
C LEU A 340 11.74 -4.51 10.21
N GLU A 341 12.44 -3.56 9.61
CA GLU A 341 13.75 -3.81 9.01
C GLU A 341 14.86 -3.94 10.07
N ALA A 342 14.88 -3.05 11.05
CA ALA A 342 15.89 -3.07 12.12
C ALA A 342 15.88 -4.40 12.90
N GLY A 343 14.69 -4.96 13.18
CA GLY A 343 14.54 -6.24 13.88
C GLY A 343 15.05 -7.46 13.11
N ARG A 344 15.35 -7.31 11.81
CA ARG A 344 15.75 -8.40 10.90
C ARG A 344 17.16 -8.26 10.36
N ARG A 345 17.87 -7.17 10.67
CA ARG A 345 19.30 -7.06 10.41
C ARG A 345 20.02 -8.06 11.31
N SER A 346 20.82 -8.94 10.70
CA SER A 346 21.65 -9.88 11.45
C SER A 346 22.55 -9.08 12.38
N THR A 347 22.43 -9.27 13.69
CA THR A 347 23.48 -8.83 14.61
C THR A 347 24.76 -9.57 14.18
N PRO A 348 25.84 -8.86 13.81
CA PRO A 348 27.12 -9.53 13.65
C PRO A 348 27.42 -10.19 14.99
N ARG A 349 27.76 -11.49 14.99
CA ARG A 349 28.30 -12.15 16.19
C ARG A 349 29.44 -11.28 16.71
N LEU A 350 29.23 -10.58 17.82
CA LEU A 350 30.22 -9.72 18.43
C LEU A 350 31.47 -10.57 18.71
N ARG A 351 32.57 -10.29 18.00
CA ARG A 351 33.89 -10.67 18.49
C ARG A 351 34.14 -9.84 19.76
N PRO A 352 34.81 -10.38 20.79
CA PRO A 352 35.13 -9.59 21.98
C PRO A 352 36.12 -8.50 21.55
N VAL A 353 35.70 -7.24 21.63
CA VAL A 353 36.59 -6.08 21.39
C VAL A 353 36.93 -5.47 22.74
N THR A 354 38.23 -5.48 23.03
CA THR A 354 38.93 -4.78 24.11
C THR A 354 38.67 -3.27 24.09
N PRO A 355 38.84 -2.56 25.22
CA PRO A 355 38.32 -1.21 25.38
C PRO A 355 39.23 -0.09 24.84
N THR A 356 38.58 1.06 24.63
CA THR A 356 39.05 2.46 24.49
C THR A 356 39.65 2.93 23.14
N PRO A 357 39.60 4.24 22.80
CA PRO A 357 38.94 5.40 23.43
C PRO A 357 38.10 6.29 22.47
N SER A 358 37.40 7.26 23.08
CA SER A 358 36.54 8.30 22.50
C SER A 358 37.23 9.29 21.54
N LEU A 359 36.55 9.62 20.44
CA LEU A 359 36.67 10.88 19.66
C LEU A 359 35.24 11.47 19.57
N GLY A 360 34.94 12.77 19.64
CA GLY A 360 35.73 13.98 19.50
C GLY A 360 34.86 14.99 18.72
N LEU A 361 34.35 16.01 19.42
CA LEU A 361 33.31 16.98 19.00
C LEU A 361 33.79 17.99 17.94
N SER A 362 34.15 17.56 16.73
CA SER A 362 34.71 18.48 15.72
C SER A 362 34.30 18.23 14.26
N GLN A 363 33.14 17.63 14.01
CA GLN A 363 32.61 17.50 12.63
C GLN A 363 31.12 17.92 12.52
N MET A 364 30.70 18.92 13.31
CA MET A 364 29.40 19.59 13.20
C MET A 364 29.56 21.05 12.71
N ARG A 365 30.18 21.24 11.56
CA ARG A 365 30.12 22.51 10.82
C ARG A 365 30.07 22.16 9.35
N ASP A 366 28.86 22.17 8.81
CA ASP A 366 28.49 22.44 7.41
C ASP A 366 26.96 22.24 7.27
N LEU A 367 26.17 23.09 7.93
CA LEU A 367 24.70 23.13 7.80
C LEU A 367 24.15 24.49 7.33
N ASP A 368 25.02 25.40 6.88
CA ASP A 368 24.63 26.79 6.54
C ASP A 368 24.32 27.03 5.05
N GLU A 369 24.17 25.98 4.23
CA GLU A 369 23.71 26.15 2.84
C GLU A 369 22.70 25.04 2.46
N GLN A 370 21.41 25.29 2.74
CA GLN A 370 20.27 24.58 2.12
C GLN A 370 19.30 25.64 1.57
N PRO A 371 18.74 25.46 0.35
CA PRO A 371 17.95 26.49 -0.31
C PRO A 371 16.62 26.77 0.40
N GLU A 372 16.25 28.05 0.48
CA GLU A 372 15.12 28.60 1.26
C GLU A 372 13.71 28.03 0.90
N GLU A 373 13.54 27.37 -0.25
CA GLU A 373 12.27 26.72 -0.65
C GLU A 373 11.94 25.46 0.17
N ASP A 374 12.94 24.76 0.69
CA ASP A 374 12.72 23.57 1.53
C ASP A 374 12.20 23.93 2.92
N LEU A 375 12.50 25.14 3.42
CA LEU A 375 12.10 25.58 4.75
C LEU A 375 10.57 25.69 4.90
N VAL A 376 9.89 26.18 3.85
CA VAL A 376 8.42 26.31 3.82
C VAL A 376 7.76 24.93 3.85
N ALA A 377 8.29 23.98 3.07
CA ALA A 377 7.78 22.61 3.02
C ALA A 377 8.02 21.88 4.34
N VAL A 378 9.19 22.08 4.96
CA VAL A 378 9.53 21.54 6.28
C VAL A 378 8.65 22.14 7.37
N MET A 379 8.38 23.45 7.37
CA MET A 379 7.51 24.10 8.37
C MET A 379 6.05 23.67 8.24
N ARG A 380 5.51 23.56 7.01
CA ARG A 380 4.17 23.00 6.76
C ARG A 380 4.06 21.55 7.21
N THR A 381 5.10 20.76 6.94
CA THR A 381 5.14 19.34 7.33
C THR A 381 5.28 19.18 8.83
N ALA A 382 6.13 19.98 9.49
CA ALA A 382 6.32 19.96 10.94
C ALA A 382 5.02 20.31 11.68
N PHE A 383 4.29 21.33 11.22
CA PHE A 383 2.98 21.72 11.77
C PHE A 383 1.92 20.63 11.51
N ALA A 384 1.78 20.16 10.26
CA ALA A 384 0.80 19.14 9.91
C ALA A 384 1.06 17.77 10.56
N CYS A 385 2.30 17.45 10.92
CA CYS A 385 2.63 16.24 11.65
C CYS A 385 2.24 16.30 13.14
N HIS A 386 1.94 17.48 13.68
CA HIS A 386 1.70 17.69 15.11
C HIS A 386 0.33 18.29 15.44
N ASP A 387 -0.40 18.82 14.45
CA ASP A 387 -1.85 18.99 14.49
C ASP A 387 -2.53 17.61 14.38
N LEU A 388 -2.55 16.89 15.51
CA LEU A 388 -2.96 15.49 15.58
C LEU A 388 -4.46 15.30 15.39
N ASN A 389 -5.23 16.36 15.67
CA ASN A 389 -6.67 16.36 15.55
C ASN A 389 -7.15 16.92 14.19
N GLY A 390 -6.28 17.65 13.47
CA GLY A 390 -6.48 18.16 12.12
C GLY A 390 -7.37 19.40 12.04
N ASP A 391 -7.48 20.18 13.12
CA ASP A 391 -8.32 21.37 13.20
C ASP A 391 -7.61 22.66 12.71
N GLY A 392 -6.33 22.55 12.32
CA GLY A 392 -5.54 23.62 11.74
C GLY A 392 -4.84 24.53 12.76
N VAL A 393 -4.84 24.17 14.04
CA VAL A 393 -4.17 24.89 15.13
C VAL A 393 -3.39 23.91 16.01
N LEU A 394 -2.35 24.40 16.69
CA LEU A 394 -1.67 23.61 17.71
C LEU A 394 -2.19 24.03 19.08
N ASP A 395 -2.90 23.11 19.75
CA ASP A 395 -3.26 23.33 21.14
C ASP A 395 -2.06 23.12 22.08
N ARG A 396 -2.19 23.52 23.35
CA ARG A 396 -1.13 23.41 24.34
C ARG A 396 -0.56 21.98 24.49
N SER A 397 -1.40 20.95 24.35
CA SER A 397 -0.98 19.56 24.50
C SER A 397 -0.24 19.07 23.26
N GLU A 398 -0.65 19.52 22.09
CA GLU A 398 -0.02 19.25 20.79
C GLU A 398 1.32 19.98 20.68
N PHE A 399 1.37 21.25 21.08
CA PHE A 399 2.59 22.05 21.13
C PHE A 399 3.59 21.49 22.16
N PHE A 400 3.12 21.09 23.34
CA PHE A 400 3.94 20.38 24.32
C PHE A 400 4.48 19.07 23.76
N SER A 401 3.62 18.27 23.13
CA SER A 401 4.03 17.00 22.52
C SER A 401 5.02 17.19 21.37
N MET A 402 4.94 18.31 20.64
CA MET A 402 5.89 18.67 19.60
C MET A 402 7.27 18.95 20.21
N LEU A 403 7.37 19.87 21.17
CA LEU A 403 8.65 20.29 21.76
C LEU A 403 9.30 19.19 22.62
N HIS A 404 8.49 18.42 23.34
CA HIS A 404 8.96 17.33 24.19
C HIS A 404 9.46 16.11 23.40
N LYS A 405 9.08 15.96 22.12
CA LYS A 405 9.67 14.94 21.22
C LYS A 405 11.04 15.34 20.70
N VAL A 406 11.36 16.63 20.73
CA VAL A 406 12.66 17.17 20.29
C VAL A 406 13.69 17.04 21.40
N ASP A 407 13.34 17.45 22.62
CA ASP A 407 14.17 17.26 23.82
C ASP A 407 13.31 17.25 25.08
N ASP A 408 13.06 16.07 25.63
CA ASP A 408 12.23 15.86 26.80
C ASP A 408 12.84 16.39 28.12
N SER A 409 14.15 16.58 28.14
CA SER A 409 14.90 17.01 29.32
C SER A 409 14.96 18.53 29.48
N PHE A 410 14.93 19.25 28.35
CA PHE A 410 14.97 20.71 28.31
C PHE A 410 13.56 21.33 28.33
N PHE A 411 12.62 20.78 27.55
CA PHE A 411 11.26 21.32 27.41
C PHE A 411 10.29 20.79 28.46
N THR A 412 10.52 21.18 29.72
CA THR A 412 9.62 20.88 30.84
C THR A 412 8.27 21.61 30.70
N PRO A 413 7.18 21.15 31.35
CA PRO A 413 5.87 21.80 31.27
C PRO A 413 5.89 23.30 31.60
N HIS A 414 6.77 23.72 32.50
CA HIS A 414 6.93 25.13 32.86
C HIS A 414 7.62 25.95 31.77
N VAL A 415 8.62 25.38 31.09
CA VAL A 415 9.32 26.03 29.97
C VAL A 415 8.40 26.12 28.76
N VAL A 416 7.62 25.07 28.48
CA VAL A 416 6.64 25.09 27.38
C VAL A 416 5.55 26.14 27.64
N ASP A 417 5.14 26.38 28.89
CA ASP A 417 4.19 27.45 29.21
C ASP A 417 4.72 28.86 28.95
N ILE A 418 6.03 29.05 29.08
CA ILE A 418 6.69 30.31 28.76
C ILE A 418 6.77 30.48 27.24
N LEU A 419 7.21 29.44 26.52
CA LEU A 419 7.34 29.45 25.06
C LEU A 419 5.97 29.56 24.37
N LEU A 420 4.93 28.94 24.93
CA LEU A 420 3.57 29.05 24.42
C LEU A 420 3.04 30.48 24.53
N LYS A 421 3.34 31.20 25.62
CA LYS A 421 2.99 32.63 25.75
C LYS A 421 3.77 33.54 24.80
N GLU A 422 4.97 33.15 24.39
CA GLU A 422 5.76 33.89 23.41
C GLU A 422 5.31 33.61 21.97
N ALA A 423 4.81 32.40 21.70
CA ALA A 423 4.32 31.98 20.39
C ALA A 423 2.85 32.35 20.12
N ASP A 424 2.00 32.40 21.16
CA ASP A 424 0.58 32.78 21.12
C ASP A 424 0.47 34.32 21.20
N ALA A 425 0.48 34.97 20.03
CA ALA A 425 0.59 36.42 19.93
C ALA A 425 -0.74 37.13 20.24
N ASP A 426 -1.88 36.48 19.97
CA ASP A 426 -3.22 37.01 20.24
C ASP A 426 -3.83 36.57 21.58
N GLN A 427 -3.14 35.68 22.31
CA GLN A 427 -3.43 35.19 23.67
C GLN A 427 -4.74 34.41 23.77
N ASP A 428 -5.13 33.71 22.70
CA ASP A 428 -6.33 32.89 22.68
C ASP A 428 -6.12 31.47 23.24
N GLY A 429 -4.86 31.12 23.55
CA GLY A 429 -4.45 29.84 24.12
C GLY A 429 -4.17 28.75 23.09
N LYS A 430 -4.13 29.10 21.80
CA LYS A 430 -3.83 28.23 20.67
C LYS A 430 -2.75 28.87 19.81
N ILE A 431 -2.02 28.05 19.05
CA ILE A 431 -1.00 28.57 18.13
C ILE A 431 -1.45 28.26 16.71
N TYR A 432 -1.86 29.30 15.99
CA TYR A 432 -2.21 29.18 14.59
C TYR A 432 -0.95 29.04 13.74
N TYR A 433 -1.08 28.41 12.57
CA TYR A 433 0.03 28.20 11.64
C TYR A 433 0.84 29.48 11.37
N HIS A 434 0.15 30.62 11.30
CA HIS A 434 0.80 31.90 11.03
C HIS A 434 1.62 32.47 12.19
N GLU A 435 1.21 32.17 13.43
CA GLU A 435 1.93 32.57 14.64
C GLU A 435 3.13 31.66 14.88
N PHE A 436 2.95 30.36 14.65
CA PHE A 436 4.02 29.36 14.68
C PHE A 436 5.18 29.72 13.76
N VAL A 437 4.88 30.13 12.52
CA VAL A 437 5.89 30.54 11.54
C VAL A 437 6.59 31.82 11.98
N ARG A 438 5.86 32.81 12.49
CA ARG A 438 6.45 34.07 12.99
C ARG A 438 7.39 33.84 14.17
N TRP A 439 7.01 32.97 15.09
CA TRP A 439 7.81 32.61 16.26
C TRP A 439 9.13 31.92 15.87
N ILE A 440 9.10 30.97 14.93
CA ILE A 440 10.32 30.28 14.47
C ILE A 440 11.23 31.19 13.64
N CYS A 441 10.65 32.08 12.82
CA CYS A 441 11.41 32.96 11.93
C CYS A 441 11.85 34.28 12.58
N GLN A 442 11.63 34.46 13.88
CA GLN A 442 12.03 35.64 14.66
C GLN A 442 11.64 36.98 14.01
N GLU A 443 10.41 37.05 13.47
CA GLU A 443 9.86 38.25 12.80
C GLU A 443 10.54 38.69 11.49
N ASP A 444 11.29 37.83 10.79
CA ASP A 444 11.78 38.15 9.45
C ASP A 444 10.60 38.32 8.46
N GLU A 445 10.22 39.58 8.21
CA GLU A 445 9.00 39.94 7.47
C GLU A 445 8.95 39.37 6.05
N GLU A 446 10.10 39.11 5.42
CA GLU A 446 10.16 38.58 4.06
C GLU A 446 9.83 37.07 4.02
N ILE A 447 10.30 36.31 5.02
CA ILE A 447 9.98 34.88 5.15
C ILE A 447 8.52 34.72 5.60
N VAL A 448 8.07 35.54 6.56
CA VAL A 448 6.69 35.52 7.07
C VAL A 448 5.67 35.85 5.97
N LYS A 449 5.93 36.83 5.10
CA LYS A 449 5.03 37.15 3.98
C LYS A 449 4.91 36.03 2.96
N ARG A 450 6.00 35.28 2.71
CA ARG A 450 6.03 34.20 1.71
C ARG A 450 5.39 32.89 2.17
N VAL A 451 5.36 32.62 3.47
CA VAL A 451 4.78 31.39 4.02
C VAL A 451 3.26 31.51 4.23
N LEU A 452 2.75 32.73 4.41
CA LEU A 452 1.34 32.98 4.77
C LEU A 452 0.44 33.39 3.60
N HIS A 453 1.02 33.71 2.44
CA HIS A 453 0.34 33.93 1.17
C HIS A 453 0.61 32.77 0.21
#